data_AF-A0A7C7X9R8-F1
#
_entry.id   AF-A0A7C7X9R8-F1
#
_cell.length_a   1.000
_cell.length_b   1.000
_cell.length_c   1.000
_cell.angle_alpha   90.00
_cell.angle_beta   90.00
_cell.angle_gamma   90.00
#
_symmetry.space_group_name_H-M   'P 1'
#
loop_
_entity.id
_entity.type
_entity.pdbx_description
1 polymer ?
#
loop_
_entity_poly.entity_id
_entity_poly.type
_entity_poly.pdbx_seq_one_letter_code
_entity_poly.pdbx_strand_id
1 'polypeptide(L)' 'MMRSTTPRQRLAIVAVCFLCLGAAAQPRERALASYTTTQAQAGEETYQDVCASCHKPDLAGASDTPQLAGDTFLGMWGGR' A
#
# COMPACT_ATOMS: atom_id res chain seq x y z
N MET A 1 -48.65 -4.63 -19.60
CA MET A 1 -48.54 -3.17 -19.76
C MET A 1 -47.09 -2.77 -19.56
N MET A 2 -46.28 -2.76 -20.63
CA MET A 2 -44.87 -2.37 -20.57
C MET A 2 -44.81 -0.84 -20.56
N ARG A 3 -44.36 -0.24 -19.45
CA ARG A 3 -44.15 1.21 -19.38
C ARG A 3 -42.95 1.55 -20.25
N SER A 4 -43.20 2.12 -21.43
CA SER A 4 -42.17 2.62 -22.34
C SER A 4 -41.41 3.77 -21.67
N THR A 5 -40.14 3.57 -21.38
CA THR A 5 -39.27 4.64 -20.88
C THR A 5 -39.00 5.65 -22.00
N THR A 6 -39.26 6.93 -21.73
CA THR A 6 -39.04 8.01 -22.69
C THR A 6 -37.54 8.27 -22.87
N PRO A 7 -37.09 8.79 -24.02
CA PRO A 7 -35.67 9.06 -24.28
C PRO A 7 -35.04 10.01 -23.24
N ARG A 8 -35.83 10.93 -22.67
CA ARG A 8 -35.42 11.80 -21.55
C ARG A 8 -35.14 11.01 -20.26
N GLN A 9 -35.95 10.00 -19.95
CA GLN A 9 -35.73 9.12 -18.79
C GLN A 9 -34.48 8.24 -18.99
N ARG A 10 -34.24 7.77 -20.21
CA ARG A 10 -33.03 7.00 -20.54
C ARG A 10 -31.76 7.84 -20.36
N LEU A 11 -31.77 9.09 -20.83
CA LEU A 11 -30.66 10.02 -20.61
C LEU A 11 -30.42 10.31 -19.13
N ALA A 12 -31.49 10.54 -18.36
CA ALA A 12 -31.37 10.81 -16.93
C ALA A 12 -30.77 9.62 -16.17
N ILE A 13 -31.17 8.38 -16.49
CA ILE A 13 -30.61 7.17 -15.88
C ILE A 13 -29.12 7.03 -16.22
N VAL A 14 -28.74 7.20 -17.48
CA VAL A 14 -27.33 7.11 -17.91
C VAL A 14 -26.47 8.16 -17.19
N ALA A 15 -26.94 9.41 -17.12
CA ALA A 15 -26.24 10.49 -16.42
C ALA A 15 -26.04 10.19 -14.92
N VAL A 16 -27.07 9.66 -14.24
CA VAL A 16 -26.98 9.25 -12.83
C VAL A 16 -26.02 8.08 -12.65
N CYS A 17 -26.05 7.07 -13.53
CA CYS A 17 -25.12 5.94 -13.48
C CYS A 17 -23.65 6.38 -13.65
N PHE A 18 -23.37 7.30 -14.57
CA PHE A 18 -22.02 7.86 -14.75
C PHE A 18 -21.57 8.68 -13.54
N LEU A 19 -22.47 9.44 -12.91
CA LEU A 19 -22.16 10.20 -11.69
C LEU A 19 -21.80 9.29 -10.51
N CYS A 20 -22.52 8.17 -10.34
CA CYS A 20 -22.27 7.20 -9.26
C CYS A 20 -20.98 6.39 -9.48
N LEU A 21 -20.60 6.08 -10.73
CA LEU A 21 -19.39 5.32 -11.04
C LEU A 21 -18.10 6.13 -10.88
N GLY A 22 -18.15 7.46 -11.08
CA GLY A 22 -16.97 8.32 -11.00
C GLY A 22 -16.40 8.53 -9.59
N ALA A 23 -17.20 8.31 -8.53
CA ALA A 23 -16.79 8.57 -7.15
C ALA A 23 -15.88 7.48 -6.54
N ALA A 24 -15.81 6.29 -7.13
CA ALA A 24 -15.07 5.15 -6.57
C ALA A 24 -13.60 5.07 -7.03
N ALA A 25 -13.18 5.89 -7.99
CA ALA A 25 -11.88 5.78 -8.66
C ALA A 25 -10.88 6.88 -8.25
N GLN A 26 -10.87 7.30 -6.99
CA GLN A 26 -9.81 8.19 -6.52
C GLN A 26 -8.48 7.41 -6.42
N PRO A 27 -7.38 7.89 -7.04
CA PRO A 27 -6.06 7.34 -6.78
C PRO A 27 -5.79 7.53 -5.28
N ARG A 28 -5.80 6.43 -4.53
CA ARG A 28 -5.37 6.47 -3.15
C ARG A 28 -3.86 6.62 -3.20
N GLU A 29 -3.36 7.84 -3.09
CA GLU A 29 -1.95 8.06 -2.81
C GLU A 29 -1.61 7.21 -1.59
N ARG A 30 -0.73 6.23 -1.80
CA ARG A 30 -0.31 5.35 -0.72
C ARG A 30 0.50 6.23 0.23
N ALA A 31 -0.11 6.61 1.34
CA ALA A 31 0.60 7.30 2.39
C ALA A 31 1.84 6.48 2.73
N LEU A 32 3.02 7.11 2.63
CA LEU A 32 4.26 6.50 3.10
C LEU A 32 4.06 6.18 4.59
N ALA A 33 4.40 4.96 4.99
CA ALA A 33 4.37 4.60 6.40
C ALA A 33 5.26 5.56 7.17
N SER A 34 4.69 6.26 8.15
CA SER A 34 5.44 7.12 9.06
C SER A 34 5.62 6.41 10.39
N TYR A 35 6.77 6.63 11.03
CA TYR A 35 7.09 6.10 12.34
C TYR A 35 7.76 7.18 13.19
N THR A 36 7.59 7.06 14.50
CA THR A 36 8.23 7.94 15.48
C THR A 36 9.65 7.51 15.76
N THR A 37 10.48 8.43 16.25
CA THR A 37 11.85 8.09 16.72
C THR A 37 11.82 7.01 17.81
N THR A 38 10.83 7.03 18.69
CA THR A 38 10.66 6.00 19.74
C THR A 38 10.38 4.62 19.14
N GLN A 39 9.55 4.53 18.09
CA GLN A 39 9.35 3.27 17.39
C GLN A 39 10.62 2.78 16.68
N ALA A 40 11.41 3.69 16.11
CA ALA A 40 12.68 3.34 15.48
C ALA A 40 13.66 2.74 16.50
N GLN A 41 13.81 3.37 17.67
CA GLN A 41 14.69 2.90 18.74
C GLN A 41 14.26 1.53 19.28
N ALA A 42 12.97 1.35 19.58
CA ALA A 42 12.45 0.05 20.02
C ALA A 42 12.61 -1.04 18.94
N GLY A 43 12.45 -0.67 17.67
CA GLY A 43 12.67 -1.55 16.53
C GLY A 43 14.14 -1.94 16.37
N GLU A 44 15.07 -1.02 16.62
CA GLU A 44 16.51 -1.28 16.60
C GLU A 44 16.91 -2.27 17.71
N GLU A 45 16.44 -2.07 18.94
CA GLU A 45 16.69 -3.02 20.05
C GLU A 45 16.18 -4.42 19.70
N THR A 46 14.93 -4.51 19.24
CA THR A 46 14.33 -5.78 18.78
C THR A 46 15.14 -6.40 17.63
N TYR A 47 15.63 -5.58 16.70
CA TYR A 47 16.43 -6.03 15.58
C TYR A 47 17.73 -6.69 16.04
N GLN A 48 18.45 -6.05 16.96
CA GLN A 48 19.70 -6.58 17.49
C GLN A 48 19.49 -7.91 18.24
N ASP A 49 18.40 -8.01 19.01
CA ASP A 49 18.13 -9.18 19.83
C ASP A 49 17.64 -10.40 19.03
N VAL A 50 16.81 -10.17 18.00
CA VAL A 50 16.07 -11.25 17.32
C VAL A 50 16.57 -11.48 15.90
N CYS A 51 16.89 -10.42 15.16
CA CYS A 51 17.06 -10.47 13.71
C CYS A 51 18.53 -10.50 13.28
N ALA A 52 19.40 -9.80 14.01
CA ALA A 52 20.80 -9.59 13.64
C ALA A 52 21.62 -10.88 13.61
N SER A 53 21.19 -11.93 14.33
CA SER A 53 21.83 -13.25 14.31
C SER A 53 21.90 -13.87 12.90
N CYS A 54 20.88 -13.60 12.06
CA CYS A 54 20.83 -14.05 10.68
C CYS A 54 21.14 -12.91 9.69
N HIS A 55 20.54 -11.73 9.91
CA HIS A 55 20.59 -10.62 8.96
C HIS A 55 21.77 -9.65 9.15
N LYS A 56 22.68 -9.97 10.08
CA LYS A 56 23.83 -9.17 10.51
C LYS A 56 23.46 -7.88 11.26
N PRO A 57 24.33 -7.38 12.16
CA PRO A 57 24.05 -6.15 12.92
C PRO A 57 23.84 -4.89 12.06
N ASP A 58 24.40 -4.88 10.84
CA ASP A 58 24.36 -3.78 9.88
C ASP A 58 23.33 -3.98 8.76
N LEU A 59 22.42 -4.95 8.92
CA LEU A 59 21.39 -5.33 7.95
C LEU A 59 21.93 -5.92 6.64
N ALA A 60 23.25 -6.12 6.50
CA ALA A 60 23.86 -6.56 5.24
C ALA A 60 23.47 -7.98 4.82
N GLY A 61 22.96 -8.79 5.74
CA GLY A 61 22.67 -10.20 5.47
C GLY A 61 23.94 -11.00 5.15
N ALA A 62 23.76 -12.14 4.49
CA ALA A 62 24.82 -13.06 4.06
C ALA A 62 24.38 -13.78 2.78
N SER A 63 25.22 -14.69 2.26
CA SER A 63 24.93 -15.43 1.01
C SER A 63 23.54 -16.09 0.99
N ASP A 64 23.12 -16.70 2.11
CA ASP A 64 21.83 -17.40 2.23
C ASP A 64 20.80 -16.60 3.05
N THR A 65 21.06 -15.34 3.37
CA THR A 65 20.16 -14.51 4.18
C THR A 65 20.09 -13.11 3.60
N PRO A 66 18.93 -12.68 3.04
CA PRO A 66 18.86 -11.43 2.31
C PRO A 66 19.13 -10.23 3.21
N GLN A 67 19.73 -9.20 2.64
CA GLN A 67 19.85 -7.88 3.26
C GLN A 67 18.46 -7.29 3.52
N LEU A 68 18.30 -6.63 4.67
CA LEU A 68 17.06 -5.93 5.07
C LEU A 68 17.18 -4.41 4.88
N ALA A 69 17.91 -4.00 3.85
CA ALA A 69 18.19 -2.61 3.51
C ALA A 69 18.38 -2.45 1.99
N GLY A 70 18.43 -1.20 1.52
CA GLY A 70 18.71 -0.89 0.12
C GLY A 70 17.59 -1.26 -0.86
N ASP A 71 17.88 -1.07 -2.15
CA ASP A 71 16.88 -1.10 -3.22
C ASP A 71 16.26 -2.48 -3.42
N THR A 72 17.03 -3.56 -3.24
CA THR A 72 16.52 -4.93 -3.38
C THR A 72 15.46 -5.23 -2.31
N PHE A 73 15.71 -4.82 -1.06
CA PHE A 73 14.72 -4.95 0.01
C PHE A 73 13.48 -4.10 -0.28
N LEU A 74 13.65 -2.84 -0.67
CA LEU A 74 12.54 -1.94 -1.01
C LEU A 74 11.73 -2.41 -2.22
N GLY A 75 12.36 -3.06 -3.20
CA GLY A 75 11.65 -3.67 -4.33
C GLY A 75 10.71 -4.81 -3.91
N MET A 76 11.04 -5.53 -2.83
CA MET A 76 10.19 -6.61 -2.29
C MET A 76 9.16 -6.12 -1.26
N TRP A 77 9.49 -5.07 -0.50
CA TRP A 77 8.73 -4.65 0.70
C TRP A 77 8.25 -3.21 0.72
N GLY A 78 8.86 -2.28 -0.03
CA GLY A 78 8.64 -0.83 0.08
C GLY A 78 7.24 -0.34 -0.31
N GLY A 79 6.42 -1.21 -0.91
CA GLY A 79 5.02 -0.96 -1.23
C GLY A 79 4.08 -1.90 -0.49
N ARG A 80 4.40 -2.31 0.73
CA ARG A 80 3.46 -3.08 1.56
C ARG A 80 2.74 -2.13 2.50
#